data_AF-A0A1I5HGU5-F1
#
_entry.id   AF-A0A1I5HGU5-F1
#
_cell.length_a   1.000
_cell.length_b   1.000
_cell.length_c   1.000
_cell.angle_alpha   90.00
_cell.angle_beta   90.00
_cell.angle_gamma   90.00
#
_symmetry.space_group_name_H-M   'P 1'
#
loop_
_entity.id
_entity.type
_entity.pdbx_description
1 polymer ?
#
loop_
_entity_poly.entity_id
_entity_poly.type
_entity_poly.pdbx_seq_one_letter_code
_entity_poly.pdbx_strand_id
1 'polypeptide(L)' 'MSDLPSRREFKVLKALCLDSVEDRSQWPGIGAGTEAALVAKGWIIPSTCETYGTEGFLVTKAGQEAHEAGWNAGFR' A
#
# COMPACT_ATOMS: atom_id res chain seq x y z
N MET A 1 -9.22 -16.71 -1.93
CA MET A 1 -9.11 -15.46 -1.14
C MET A 1 -9.62 -14.36 -2.05
N SER A 2 -10.48 -13.43 -1.59
CA SER A 2 -10.89 -12.32 -2.47
C SER A 2 -9.71 -11.38 -2.65
N ASP A 3 -9.36 -11.05 -3.89
CA ASP A 3 -8.32 -10.08 -4.23
C ASP A 3 -8.69 -8.64 -3.87
N LEU A 4 -9.89 -8.43 -3.29
CA LEU A 4 -10.36 -7.15 -2.82
C LEU A 4 -9.63 -6.73 -1.53
N PRO A 5 -9.05 -5.52 -1.47
CA PRO A 5 -8.48 -4.98 -0.24
C PRO A 5 -9.58 -4.71 0.80
N SER A 6 -9.20 -4.59 2.07
CA SER A 6 -10.04 -3.93 3.07
C SER A 6 -9.96 -2.40 2.93
N ARG A 7 -10.86 -1.64 3.56
CA ARG A 7 -10.80 -0.15 3.52
C ARG A 7 -9.48 0.41 4.05
N ARG A 8 -8.86 -0.24 5.05
CA ARG A 8 -7.57 0.19 5.62
C ARG A 8 -6.43 -0.09 4.65
N GLU A 9 -6.43 -1.26 4.02
CA GLU A 9 -5.45 -1.65 3.01
C GLU A 9 -5.57 -0.78 1.76
N PHE A 10 -6.80 -0.51 1.30
CA PHE A 10 -7.06 0.39 0.18
C PHE A 10 -6.54 1.80 0.44
N LYS A 11 -6.68 2.33 1.66
CA LYS A 11 -6.11 3.64 2.04
C LYS A 11 -4.60 3.68 1.85
N VAL A 12 -3.89 2.60 2.22
CA VAL A 12 -2.44 2.50 2.05
C VAL A 12 -2.07 2.39 0.58
N LEU A 13 -2.75 1.51 -0.18
CA LEU A 13 -2.49 1.35 -1.61
C LEU A 13 -2.74 2.64 -2.39
N LYS A 14 -3.80 3.38 -2.06
CA LYS A 14 -4.10 4.69 -2.64
C LYS A 14 -3.01 5.72 -2.36
N ALA A 15 -2.42 5.69 -1.17
CA ALA A 15 -1.31 6.58 -0.83
C ALA A 15 -0.03 6.21 -1.61
N LEU A 16 0.24 4.91 -1.78
CA LEU A 16 1.42 4.41 -2.48
C LEU A 16 1.32 4.45 -4.02
N CYS A 17 0.11 4.49 -4.58
CA CYS A 17 -0.10 4.58 -6.04
C CYS A 17 0.37 5.91 -6.67
N LEU A 18 1.01 6.80 -5.90
CA LEU A 18 1.63 8.04 -6.40
C LEU A 18 3.10 7.85 -6.83
N ASP A 19 3.54 6.61 -7.09
CA ASP A 19 4.88 6.25 -7.60
C ASP A 19 6.06 6.73 -6.73
N SER A 20 5.83 6.98 -5.44
CA SER A 20 6.89 7.37 -4.51
C SER A 20 7.03 6.39 -3.34
N VAL A 21 8.25 6.28 -2.81
CA VAL A 21 8.51 5.51 -1.58
C VAL A 21 7.94 6.31 -0.42
N GLU A 22 6.88 5.80 0.18
CA GLU A 22 6.24 6.49 1.31
C GLU A 22 6.59 5.80 2.63
N ASP A 23 6.98 6.61 3.62
CA ASP A 23 7.14 6.18 5.00
C ASP A 23 5.76 5.89 5.62
N ARG A 24 5.72 4.94 6.56
CA ARG A 24 4.56 4.61 7.38
C ARG A 24 3.93 5.83 8.05
N SER A 25 4.71 6.86 8.37
CA SER A 25 4.21 8.14 8.90
C SER A 25 3.15 8.80 8.01
N GLN A 26 3.15 8.50 6.71
CA GLN A 26 2.19 9.02 5.73
C GLN A 26 0.80 8.38 5.83
N TRP A 27 0.65 7.31 6.62
CA TRP A 27 -0.61 6.58 6.76
C TRP A 27 -1.15 6.65 8.19
N PRO A 28 -1.59 7.83 8.66
CA PRO A 28 -2.09 7.98 10.02
C PRO A 28 -3.30 7.08 10.27
N GLY A 29 -3.27 6.38 11.41
CA GLY A 29 -4.29 5.43 11.84
C GLY A 29 -4.15 4.03 11.24
N ILE A 30 -3.08 3.73 10.51
CA ILE A 30 -2.75 2.38 10.04
C ILE A 30 -1.78 1.71 11.02
N GLY A 31 -2.22 0.60 11.60
CA GLY A 31 -1.42 -0.19 12.54
C GLY A 31 -0.49 -1.18 11.85
N ALA A 32 0.49 -1.69 12.59
CA ALA A 32 1.49 -2.65 12.10
C ALA A 32 0.87 -3.91 11.47
N GLY A 33 -0.31 -4.34 11.96
CA GLY A 33 -0.99 -5.51 11.41
C GLY A 33 -1.50 -5.31 9.99
N THR A 34 -1.90 -4.10 9.61
CA THR A 34 -2.33 -3.81 8.23
C THR A 34 -1.14 -3.76 7.28
N GLU A 35 -0.02 -3.17 7.72
CA GLU A 35 1.24 -3.19 6.98
C GLU A 35 1.73 -4.64 6.76
N ALA A 36 1.82 -5.43 7.82
CA ALA A 36 2.24 -6.83 7.73
C ALA A 36 1.32 -7.64 6.81
N ALA A 37 0.01 -7.38 6.81
CA ALA A 37 -0.93 -8.03 5.90
C ALA A 37 -0.68 -7.65 4.43
N LEU A 38 -0.40 -6.37 4.14
CA LEU A 38 -0.07 -5.90 2.78
C LEU A 38 1.24 -6.50 2.26
N VAL A 39 2.26 -6.58 3.12
CA VAL A 39 3.54 -7.24 2.79
C VAL A 39 3.34 -8.73 2.57
N ALA A 40 2.60 -9.42 3.45
CA ALA A 40 2.32 -10.86 3.32
C ALA A 40 1.52 -11.19 2.06
N LYS A 41 0.64 -10.28 1.61
CA LYS A 41 -0.08 -10.39 0.33
C LYS A 41 0.78 -10.07 -0.88
N GLY A 42 2.01 -9.58 -0.68
CA GLY A 42 2.90 -9.15 -1.75
C GLY A 42 2.42 -7.90 -2.49
N TRP A 43 1.53 -7.12 -1.89
CA TRP A 43 0.97 -5.90 -2.49
C TRP A 43 1.88 -4.69 -2.31
N ILE A 44 2.71 -4.69 -1.26
CA ILE A 44 3.75 -3.69 -1.03
C ILE A 44 5.06 -4.38 -0.66
N ILE A 45 6.18 -3.72 -0.91
CA ILE A 45 7.52 -4.18 -0.52
C ILE A 45 8.29 -3.07 0.20
N PRO A 46 9.13 -3.39 1.20
CA PRO A 46 10.07 -2.41 1.76
C PRO A 46 11.00 -1.89 0.67
N SER A 47 11.22 -0.58 0.67
CA SER A 47 12.12 0.08 -0.29
C SER A 47 12.76 1.31 0.34
N THR A 48 13.81 1.80 -0.29
CA THR A 48 14.52 3.01 0.12
C THR A 48 14.53 3.99 -1.03
N CYS A 49 14.08 5.22 -0.78
CA CYS A 49 14.25 6.30 -1.74
C CYS A 49 15.72 6.74 -1.76
N GLU A 50 16.46 6.42 -2.81
CA GLU A 50 17.88 6.79 -2.93
C GLU A 50 18.10 8.31 -2.93
N THR A 51 17.13 9.09 -3.42
CA THR A 51 17.23 10.56 -3.50
C THR A 51 17.18 11.22 -2.13
N TYR A 52 16.37 10.71 -1.21
CA TYR A 52 16.13 11.31 0.11
C TYR A 52 16.62 10.43 1.28
N GLY A 53 17.22 9.27 0.98
CA GLY A 53 17.68 8.29 1.98
C GLY A 53 16.56 7.77 2.90
N THR A 54 15.31 7.85 2.46
CA THR A 54 14.13 7.56 3.29
C THR A 54 13.71 6.10 3.11
N GLU A 55 13.59 5.36 4.20
CA GLU A 55 13.01 4.01 4.21
C GLU A 55 11.49 4.10 4.20
N GLY A 56 10.86 3.24 3.40
CA GLY A 56 9.42 3.19 3.28
C GLY A 56 8.98 1.97 2.49
N PHE A 57 7.89 2.12 1.75
CA PHE A 57 7.33 1.03 0.96
C PHE A 57 7.04 1.49 -0.47
N LEU A 58 7.10 0.52 -1.39
CA LEU A 58 6.61 0.66 -2.76
C LEU A 58 5.45 -0.27 -3.00
N VAL A 59 4.49 0.17 -3.80
CA VAL A 59 3.42 -0.68 -4.32
C VAL A 59 3.98 -1.61 -5.40
N THR A 60 3.61 -2.88 -5.36
CA THR A 60 3.94 -3.83 -6.43
C THR A 60 2.87 -3.80 -7.51
N LYS A 61 3.11 -4.49 -8.64
CA LYS A 61 2.07 -4.68 -9.66
C LYS A 61 0.79 -5.32 -9.08
N ALA A 62 0.93 -6.32 -8.21
CA ALA A 62 -0.21 -6.95 -7.55
C ALA A 62 -0.95 -5.98 -6.61
N GLY A 63 -0.22 -5.08 -5.95
CA GLY A 63 -0.84 -4.02 -5.14
C GLY A 63 -1.60 -2.99 -5.97
N GLN A 64 -1.11 -2.65 -7.17
CA GLN A 64 -1.81 -1.77 -8.12
C GLN A 64 -3.11 -2.43 -8.60
N GLU A 65 -3.07 -3.70 -8.98
CA GLU A 65 -4.26 -4.47 -9.37
C GLU A 65 -5.28 -4.54 -8.22
N ALA A 66 -4.82 -4.76 -6.98
CA ALA A 66 -5.69 -4.72 -5.79
C ALA A 66 -6.30 -3.33 -5.53
N HIS A 67 -5.55 -2.26 -5.77
CA HIS A 67 -6.06 -0.89 -5.69
C HIS A 67 -7.17 -0.67 -6.73
N GLU A 68 -6.95 -1.03 -7.99
CA GLU A 68 -7.96 -0.91 -9.05
C GLU A 68 -9.22 -1.73 -8.73
N ALA A 69 -9.06 -2.94 -8.21
CA ALA A 69 -10.19 -3.76 -7.76
C ALA A 69 -10.99 -3.07 -6.65
N GLY A 70 -10.31 -2.46 -5.67
CA GLY A 70 -10.95 -1.67 -4.60
C GLY A 70 -11.71 -0.46 -5.13
N TRP A 71 -11.12 0.27 -6.08
CA TRP A 71 -11.75 1.42 -6.73
C TRP A 71 -13.02 1.02 -7.49
N ASN A 72 -12.94 -0.06 -8.29
CA ASN A 72 -14.06 -0.59 -9.06
C ASN A 72 -15.18 -1.15 -8.16
N ALA A 73 -14.84 -1.62 -6.95
CA ALA A 73 -15.80 -2.02 -5.94
C ALA A 73 -16.43 -0.84 -5.16
N GLY A 74 -16.05 0.40 -5.49
CA GLY A 74 -16.65 1.62 -4.94
C GLY A 74 -15.97 2.16 -3.68
N PHE A 75 -14.74 1.71 -3.35
CA PHE A 75 -13.96 2.38 -2.31
C PHE A 75 -13.47 3.75 -2.81
N ARG A 76 -13.49 4.76 -1.94
CA ARG A 76 -13.08 6.13 -2.25
C ARG A 76 -12.19 6.69 -1.16
#